data_AF-A0A5C7Q3I8-F1
#
_entry.id   AF-A0A5C7Q3I8-F1
#
_cell.length_a   1.000
_cell.length_b   1.000
_cell.length_c   1.000
_cell.angle_alpha   90.00
_cell.angle_beta   90.00
_cell.angle_gamma   90.00
#
_symmetry.space_group_name_H-M   'P 1'
#
loop_
_entity.id
_entity.type
_entity.pdbx_description
1 polymer ?
#
loop_
_entity_poly.entity_id
_entity_poly.type
_entity_poly.pdbx_seq_one_letter_code
_entity_poly.pdbx_strand_id
1 'polypeptide(L)'
;MPQQLEAYVVDLTAFLSGPGHRRYVQVLAESPPTARDARLIWQRGPERGHAMLASFLQAAHAAGHLHCSSPAASAELLLGMALGLDLVRSMYRVALARSRPQERQAHAAQVVDLFMQLHAHPDEHGPPG
;
A
#
# COMPACT_ATOMS: atom_id res chain seq x y z
N MET A 1 -11.27 9.33 -7.44
CA MET A 1 -10.21 9.12 -6.42
C MET A 1 -10.22 7.68 -5.88
N PRO A 2 -11.33 7.11 -5.35
CA PRO A 2 -11.35 5.72 -4.86
C PRO A 2 -10.88 4.69 -5.89
N GLN A 3 -11.38 4.77 -7.13
CA GLN A 3 -10.96 3.90 -8.24
C GLN A 3 -9.44 3.95 -8.54
N GLN A 4 -8.79 5.10 -8.35
CA GLN A 4 -7.34 5.24 -8.56
C GLN A 4 -6.56 4.56 -7.44
N LEU A 5 -7.04 4.66 -6.19
CA LEU A 5 -6.47 3.93 -5.07
C LEU A 5 -6.70 2.42 -5.22
N GLU A 6 -7.87 1.99 -5.70
CA GLU A 6 -8.15 0.57 -5.95
C GLU A 6 -7.20 0.02 -7.01
N ALA A 7 -7.04 0.72 -8.14
CA ALA A 7 -6.08 0.35 -9.17
C ALA A 7 -4.66 0.26 -8.61
N TYR A 8 -4.24 1.25 -7.81
CA TYR A 8 -2.95 1.24 -7.14
C TYR A 8 -2.76 0.02 -6.22
N VAL A 9 -3.76 -0.33 -5.41
CA VAL A 9 -3.69 -1.51 -4.52
C VAL A 9 -3.67 -2.82 -5.33
N VAL A 10 -4.43 -2.90 -6.43
CA VAL A 10 -4.37 -4.05 -7.35
C VAL A 10 -2.96 -4.19 -7.94
N ASP A 11 -2.38 -3.10 -8.44
CA ASP A 11 -1.05 -3.12 -9.05
C ASP A 11 0.04 -3.45 -8.02
N LEU A 12 -0.05 -2.89 -6.81
CA LEU A 12 0.88 -3.16 -5.72
C LEU A 12 0.84 -4.63 -5.29
N THR A 13 -0.36 -5.20 -5.13
CA THR A 13 -0.52 -6.62 -4.75
C THR A 13 -0.16 -7.57 -5.89
N ALA A 14 -0.37 -7.16 -7.15
CA ALA A 14 0.08 -7.89 -8.34
C ALA A 14 1.61 -7.89 -8.43
N PHE A 15 2.25 -6.74 -8.21
CA PHE A 15 3.71 -6.61 -8.15
C PHE A 15 4.30 -7.53 -7.07
N LEU A 16 3.74 -7.50 -5.85
CA LEU A 16 4.15 -8.39 -4.76
C LEU A 16 4.02 -9.87 -5.14
N SER A 17 2.94 -10.23 -5.85
CA SER A 17 2.67 -11.60 -6.28
C SER A 17 3.50 -12.05 -7.48
N GLY A 18 4.11 -11.12 -8.20
CA GLY A 18 4.90 -11.37 -9.39
C GLY A 18 6.14 -12.22 -9.08
N PRO A 19 6.51 -13.19 -9.95
CA PRO A 19 7.63 -14.09 -9.70
C PRO A 19 8.97 -13.35 -9.58
N GLY A 20 9.15 -12.24 -10.30
CA GLY A 20 10.36 -11.42 -10.24
C GLY A 20 10.58 -10.79 -8.86
N HIS A 21 9.56 -10.11 -8.33
CA HIS A 21 9.63 -9.48 -7.01
C HIS A 21 9.77 -10.53 -5.90
N ARG A 22 9.02 -11.63 -5.96
CA ARG A 22 9.12 -12.72 -4.96
C ARG A 22 10.53 -13.30 -4.91
N ARG A 23 11.12 -13.59 -6.08
CA ARG A 23 12.49 -14.10 -6.15
C ARG A 23 13.48 -13.08 -5.60
N TYR A 24 13.30 -11.81 -5.94
CA TYR A 24 14.14 -10.72 -5.45
C TYR A 24 14.14 -10.66 -3.91
N VAL A 25 12.96 -10.60 -3.28
CA VAL A 25 12.83 -10.52 -1.82
C VAL A 25 13.39 -11.78 -1.13
N GLN A 26 13.22 -12.95 -1.72
CA GLN A 26 13.78 -14.20 -1.19
C GLN A 26 15.31 -14.22 -1.24
N VAL A 27 15.91 -13.75 -2.35
CA VAL A 27 17.36 -13.62 -2.45
C VAL A 27 17.91 -12.64 -1.41
N LEU A 28 17.22 -11.52 -1.17
CA LEU A 28 17.62 -10.57 -0.12
C LEU A 28 17.56 -11.19 1.28
N ALA A 29 16.61 -12.10 1.54
CA ALA A 29 16.49 -12.80 2.82
C ALA A 29 17.59 -13.84 3.01
N GLU A 30 17.99 -14.55 1.95
CA GLU A 30 19.02 -15.59 1.98
C GLU A 30 20.44 -15.03 1.95
N SER A 31 20.65 -13.92 1.25
CA SER A 31 21.95 -13.27 1.06
C SER A 31 21.79 -11.77 1.30
N PRO A 32 21.86 -11.34 2.56
CA PRO A 32 21.65 -9.94 2.91
C PRO A 32 22.64 -9.04 2.16
N PRO A 33 22.17 -7.96 1.52
CA PRO A 33 23.02 -7.02 0.81
C PRO A 33 23.97 -6.29 1.77
N THR A 34 25.02 -5.68 1.22
CA THR A 34 25.84 -4.75 2.02
C THR A 34 24.99 -3.60 2.54
N ALA A 35 25.40 -2.96 3.63
CA ALA A 35 24.67 -1.80 4.17
C ALA A 35 24.52 -0.66 3.14
N ARG A 36 25.47 -0.53 2.20
CA ARG A 36 25.39 0.44 1.10
C ARG A 36 24.28 0.05 0.12
N ASP A 37 24.26 -1.21 -0.32
CA ASP A 37 23.27 -1.68 -1.29
C ASP A 37 21.86 -1.73 -0.69
N ALA A 38 21.73 -2.13 0.57
CA ALA A 38 20.47 -2.08 1.32
C ALA A 38 19.86 -0.67 1.33
N ARG A 39 20.68 0.36 1.60
CA ARG A 39 20.25 1.76 1.54
C ARG A 39 19.80 2.16 0.15
N LEU A 40 20.53 1.77 -0.89
CA LEU A 40 20.16 2.09 -2.27
C LEU A 40 18.84 1.41 -2.68
N ILE A 41 18.63 0.16 -2.26
CA ILE A 41 17.38 -0.58 -2.48
C ILE A 41 16.21 0.12 -1.80
N TRP A 42 16.38 0.51 -0.52
CA TRP A 42 15.37 1.26 0.23
C TRP A 42 15.00 2.58 -0.46
N GLN A 43 16.00 3.42 -0.73
CA GLN A 43 15.81 4.76 -1.30
C GLN A 43 15.18 4.73 -2.69
N ARG A 44 15.56 3.76 -3.53
CA ARG A 44 15.07 3.66 -4.91
C ARG A 44 13.73 2.95 -5.04
N GLY A 45 13.35 2.13 -4.06
CA GLY A 45 12.12 1.36 -4.07
C GLY A 45 11.11 1.88 -3.05
N PRO A 46 11.01 1.25 -1.85
CA PRO A 46 9.97 1.56 -0.88
C PRO A 46 9.85 3.04 -0.49
N GLU A 47 10.96 3.72 -0.22
CA GLU A 47 10.94 5.12 0.23
C GLU A 47 10.37 6.05 -0.84
N ARG A 48 10.80 5.87 -2.09
CA ARG A 48 10.29 6.63 -3.22
C ARG A 48 8.81 6.33 -3.49
N GLY A 49 8.41 5.07 -3.43
CA GLY A 49 7.02 4.67 -3.62
C GLY A 49 6.09 5.26 -2.56
N HIS A 50 6.52 5.23 -1.29
CA HIS A 50 5.82 5.86 -0.17
C HIS A 50 5.69 7.39 -0.35
N ALA A 51 6.79 8.07 -0.70
CA ALA A 51 6.79 9.52 -0.92
C ALA A 51 5.83 9.92 -2.06
N MET A 52 5.80 9.15 -3.16
CA MET A 52 4.87 9.39 -4.26
C MET A 52 3.41 9.25 -3.85
N LEU A 53 3.08 8.22 -3.06
CA LEU A 53 1.72 8.04 -2.53
C LEU A 53 1.35 9.16 -1.55
N ALA A 54 2.27 9.57 -0.69
CA ALA A 54 2.06 10.69 0.24
C ALA A 54 1.78 12.00 -0.52
N SER A 55 2.53 12.31 -1.58
CA SER A 55 2.26 13.47 -2.44
C SER A 55 0.89 13.38 -3.13
N PHE A 56 0.49 12.20 -3.58
CA PHE A 56 -0.84 11.99 -4.15
C PHE A 56 -1.95 12.28 -3.13
N LEU A 57 -1.83 11.77 -1.90
CA LEU A 57 -2.80 12.02 -0.82
C LEU A 57 -2.83 13.49 -0.41
N GLN A 58 -1.69 14.17 -0.38
CA GLN A 58 -1.61 15.60 -0.11
C GLN A 58 -2.38 16.41 -1.16
N ALA A 59 -2.22 16.08 -2.44
CA ALA A 59 -2.95 16.73 -3.52
C ALA A 59 -4.46 16.48 -3.42
N ALA A 60 -4.86 15.23 -3.11
CA ALA A 60 -6.27 14.88 -2.90
C ALA A 60 -6.89 15.62 -1.72
N HIS A 61 -6.14 15.80 -0.63
CA HIS A 61 -6.57 16.59 0.52
C HIS A 61 -6.74 18.08 0.17
N ALA A 62 -5.76 18.67 -0.51
CA ALA A 62 -5.82 20.06 -0.94
C ALA A 62 -6.98 20.34 -1.92
N ALA A 63 -7.38 19.33 -2.70
CA ALA A 63 -8.54 19.38 -3.61
C ALA A 63 -9.88 19.09 -2.92
N GLY A 64 -9.90 18.80 -1.61
CA GLY A 64 -11.12 18.47 -0.86
C GLY A 64 -11.72 17.09 -1.17
N HIS A 65 -10.95 16.19 -1.80
CA HIS A 65 -11.43 14.82 -2.11
C HIS A 65 -11.38 13.86 -0.93
N LEU A 66 -10.57 14.18 0.09
CA LEU A 66 -10.44 13.40 1.33
C LEU A 66 -9.89 14.29 2.45
N HIS A 67 -10.15 13.92 3.71
CA HIS A 67 -9.57 14.59 4.86
C HIS A 67 -8.33 13.83 5.35
N CYS A 68 -7.13 14.32 5.03
CA CYS A 68 -5.87 13.67 5.41
C CYS A 68 -4.88 14.68 5.98
N SER A 69 -4.87 14.79 7.31
CA SER A 69 -4.00 15.68 8.06
C SER A 69 -2.53 15.25 8.05
N SER A 70 -2.24 13.96 7.80
CA SER A 70 -0.87 13.43 7.72
C SER A 70 -0.68 12.51 6.50
N PRO A 71 -0.41 13.08 5.30
CA PRO A 71 -0.29 12.31 4.06
C PRO A 71 0.76 11.19 4.10
N ALA A 72 1.89 11.41 4.77
CA ALA A 72 2.93 10.41 4.91
C ALA A 72 2.48 9.22 5.79
N ALA A 73 1.84 9.49 6.93
CA ALA A 73 1.34 8.43 7.81
C ALA A 73 0.18 7.66 7.14
N SER A 74 -0.73 8.37 6.47
CA SER A 74 -1.84 7.74 5.74
C SER A 74 -1.36 6.90 4.55
N ALA A 75 -0.30 7.33 3.85
CA ALA A 75 0.32 6.52 2.81
C ALA A 75 0.89 5.20 3.38
N GLU A 76 1.60 5.27 4.50
CA GLU A 76 2.13 4.07 5.18
C GLU A 76 1.02 3.14 5.66
N LEU A 77 -0.06 3.69 6.22
CA LEU A 77 -1.25 2.94 6.61
C LEU A 77 -1.87 2.20 5.42
N LEU A 78 -2.07 2.88 4.28
CA LEU A 78 -2.62 2.25 3.08
C LEU A 78 -1.72 1.10 2.59
N LEU A 79 -0.40 1.31 2.57
CA LEU A 79 0.56 0.26 2.21
C LEU A 79 0.46 -0.94 3.16
N GLY A 80 0.33 -0.69 4.46
CA GLY A 80 0.13 -1.73 5.48
C GLY A 80 -1.12 -2.55 5.25
N MET A 81 -2.26 -1.89 5.00
CA MET A 81 -3.54 -2.57 4.69
C MET A 81 -3.48 -3.35 3.36
N ALA A 82 -2.87 -2.75 2.34
CA ALA A 82 -2.74 -3.36 1.01
C ALA A 82 -1.86 -4.63 1.03
N LEU A 83 -0.68 -4.55 1.65
CA LEU A 83 0.30 -5.64 1.66
C LEU A 83 0.02 -6.68 2.75
N GLY A 84 -0.34 -6.24 3.95
CA GLY A 84 -0.59 -7.09 5.11
C GLY A 84 0.43 -8.23 5.27
N LEU A 85 -0.05 -9.41 5.63
CA LEU A 85 0.80 -10.60 5.78
C LEU A 85 1.36 -11.16 4.47
N ASP A 86 0.87 -10.74 3.29
CA ASP A 86 1.39 -11.28 2.03
C ASP A 86 2.83 -10.83 1.79
N LEU A 87 3.23 -9.66 2.30
CA LEU A 87 4.64 -9.25 2.28
C LEU A 87 5.50 -10.26 3.06
N VAL A 88 5.04 -10.65 4.25
CA VAL A 88 5.75 -11.64 5.08
C VAL A 88 5.75 -13.00 4.39
N ARG A 89 4.61 -13.51 3.94
CA ARG A 89 4.50 -14.80 3.24
C ARG A 89 5.44 -14.91 2.04
N SER A 90 5.67 -13.79 1.32
CA SER A 90 6.60 -13.75 0.18
C SER A 90 8.04 -14.13 0.56
N MET A 91 8.51 -13.67 1.74
CA MET A 91 9.84 -13.99 2.28
C MET A 91 9.95 -15.47 2.68
N TYR A 92 8.90 -16.02 3.30
CA TYR A 92 8.89 -17.40 3.80
C TYR A 92 8.51 -18.45 2.74
N ARG A 93 8.43 -18.07 1.46
CA ARG A 93 8.01 -18.95 0.36
C ARG A 93 6.62 -19.59 0.58
N VAL A 94 5.76 -18.92 1.35
CA VAL A 94 4.38 -19.32 1.60
C VAL A 94 3.47 -18.81 0.48
N ALA A 95 2.39 -19.53 0.19
CA ALA A 95 1.38 -19.09 -0.77
C ALA A 95 0.77 -17.74 -0.34
N LEU A 96 0.65 -16.80 -1.28
CA LEU A 96 0.05 -15.49 -1.01
C LEU A 96 -1.47 -15.60 -1.06
N ALA A 97 -2.15 -14.86 -0.19
CA ALA A 97 -3.61 -14.85 -0.14
C ALA A 97 -4.23 -14.15 -1.37
N ARG A 98 -3.51 -13.19 -1.97
CA ARG A 98 -4.00 -12.35 -3.08
C ARG A 98 -3.32 -12.67 -4.41
N SER A 99 -3.13 -13.97 -4.66
CA SER A 99 -2.39 -14.46 -5.84
C SER A 99 -3.19 -14.39 -7.14
N ARG A 100 -4.53 -14.46 -7.06
CA ARG A 100 -5.42 -14.40 -8.23
C ARG A 100 -5.92 -12.97 -8.47
N PRO A 101 -6.22 -12.60 -9.74
CA PRO A 101 -6.75 -11.27 -10.07
C PRO A 101 -8.01 -10.90 -9.29
N GLN A 102 -8.97 -11.82 -9.17
CA GLN A 102 -10.22 -11.58 -8.46
C GLN A 102 -10.01 -11.34 -6.95
N GLU A 103 -9.09 -12.09 -6.33
CA GLU A 103 -8.72 -11.90 -4.92
C GLU A 103 -8.09 -10.52 -4.68
N ARG A 104 -7.26 -10.05 -5.61
CA ARG A 104 -6.68 -8.70 -5.56
C ARG A 104 -7.74 -7.61 -5.69
N GLN A 105 -8.66 -7.76 -6.62
CA GLN A 105 -9.73 -6.79 -6.84
C GLN A 105 -10.64 -6.66 -5.61
N ALA A 106 -11.08 -7.79 -5.04
CA ALA A 106 -11.90 -7.79 -3.83
C ALA A 106 -11.16 -7.16 -2.63
N HIS A 107 -9.88 -7.51 -2.47
CA HIS A 107 -9.03 -6.94 -1.41
C HIS A 107 -8.82 -5.43 -1.60
N ALA A 108 -8.58 -4.98 -2.84
CA ALA A 108 -8.41 -3.57 -3.15
C ALA A 108 -9.66 -2.75 -2.83
N ALA A 109 -10.84 -3.23 -3.24
CA ALA A 109 -12.11 -2.58 -2.91
C ALA A 109 -12.31 -2.47 -1.39
N GLN A 110 -12.06 -3.56 -0.64
CA GLN A 110 -12.17 -3.57 0.81
C GLN A 110 -11.20 -2.58 1.48
N VAL A 111 -9.92 -2.62 1.11
CA VAL A 111 -8.89 -1.75 1.69
C VAL A 111 -9.19 -0.28 1.42
N VAL A 112 -9.62 0.05 0.20
CA VAL A 112 -9.92 1.43 -0.17
C VAL A 112 -11.19 1.90 0.52
N ASP A 113 -12.24 1.10 0.63
CA ASP A 113 -13.44 1.46 1.38
C ASP A 113 -13.12 1.81 2.85
N LEU A 114 -12.37 0.95 3.54
CA LEU A 114 -11.88 1.21 4.90
C LEU A 114 -11.01 2.47 4.99
N PHE A 115 -10.11 2.65 4.02
CA PHE A 115 -9.24 3.82 3.97
C PHE A 115 -10.06 5.11 3.77
N MET A 116 -11.09 5.07 2.92
CA MET A 116 -11.97 6.21 2.66
C MET A 116 -12.79 6.58 3.89
N GLN A 117 -13.34 5.59 4.60
CA GLN A 117 -14.07 5.81 5.84
C GLN A 117 -13.21 6.48 6.91
N LEU A 118 -11.94 6.07 7.04
CA LEU A 118 -10.99 6.68 7.97
C LEU A 118 -10.69 8.15 7.66
N HIS A 119 -10.79 8.55 6.38
CA HIS A 119 -10.50 9.90 5.90
C HIS A 119 -11.77 10.66 5.48
N ALA A 120 -12.94 10.18 5.89
CA ALA A 120 -14.19 10.88 5.74
C ALA A 120 -14.21 12.14 6.62
N HIS A 121 -14.99 13.14 6.21
CA HIS A 121 -15.15 14.35 7.03
C HIS A 121 -15.87 14.01 8.35
N PRO A 122 -15.44 14.56 9.50
CA PRO A 122 -16.08 14.30 10.79
C PRO A 122 -17.51 14.86 10.93
N ASP A 123 -18.07 15.56 9.93
CA ASP A 123 -19.37 16.22 10.04
C ASP A 123 -20.59 15.34 9.69
N GLU A 124 -20.42 14.05 9.33
CA GLU A 124 -21.55 13.16 9.04
C GLU A 124 -22.10 12.38 10.26
N HIS A 125 -21.55 12.58 11.46
CA HIS A 125 -22.06 11.95 12.71
C HIS A 125 -22.25 12.96 13.86
N GLY A 126 -22.82 14.13 13.59
CA GLY A 126 -23.39 14.98 14.64
C GLY A 126 -24.59 14.30 15.31
N PRO A 127 -24.79 14.43 16.64
CA PRO A 127 -25.88 13.75 17.33
C PRO A 127 -27.24 14.25 16.83
N PRO A 128 -28.29 13.40 16.80
CA PRO A 128 -29.64 13.89 16.57
C PRO A 128 -30.00 14.86 17.70
N GLY A 129 -30.47 16.05 17.31
CA GLY A 129 -30.90 17.12 18.22
C GLY A 129 -32.10 16.75 19.08
#